data_AF-T1IB87-F1
#
_entry.id   AF-T1IB87-F1
#
_cell.length_a   1.000
_cell.length_b   1.000
_cell.length_c   1.000
_cell.angle_alpha   90.00
_cell.angle_beta   90.00
_cell.angle_gamma   90.00
#
_symmetry.space_group_name_H-M   'P 1'
#
loop_
_entity.id
_entity.type
_entity.pdbx_description
1 polymer ?
#
loop_
_entity_poly.entity_id
_entity_poly.type
_entity_poly.pdbx_seq_one_letter_code
_entity_poly.pdbx_strand_id
1 'polypeptide(L)' 'MDEKEFHNFMKGKTPQETKEKLDKHYGDSAPSIRTVYKWFQNFRSGHIGTSDADVLDALLRLLLQKSLIKSMIW' A
#
# COMPACT_ATOMS: atom_id res chain seq x y z
N MET A 1 -6.05 -5.77 -2.85
CA MET A 1 -6.53 -4.45 -2.47
C MET A 1 -6.74 -3.72 -3.76
N ASP A 2 -7.99 -3.44 -4.09
CA ASP A 2 -8.39 -2.67 -5.25
C ASP A 2 -8.09 -1.18 -5.04
N GLU A 3 -8.01 -0.40 -6.12
CA GLU A 3 -7.70 1.04 -6.09
C GLU A 3 -8.63 1.81 -5.14
N LYS A 4 -9.92 1.44 -5.12
CA LYS A 4 -10.93 2.02 -4.23
C LYS A 4 -10.66 1.70 -2.76
N GLU A 5 -10.21 0.48 -2.48
CA GLU A 5 -9.81 0.04 -1.13
C GLU A 5 -8.51 0.73 -0.69
N PHE A 6 -7.53 0.94 -1.60
CA PHE A 6 -6.34 1.74 -1.32
C PHE A 6 -6.69 3.22 -1.06
N HIS A 7 -7.60 3.78 -1.85
CA HIS A 7 -8.06 5.14 -1.65
C HIS A 7 -8.75 5.31 -0.29
N ASN A 8 -9.67 4.42 0.07
CA ASN A 8 -10.29 4.41 1.41
C ASN A 8 -9.27 4.14 2.53
N PHE A 9 -8.24 3.35 2.25
CA PHE A 9 -7.17 3.07 3.20
C PHE A 9 -6.32 4.31 3.50
N MET A 10 -6.03 5.14 2.49
CA MET A 10 -5.23 6.36 2.64
C MET A 10 -6.06 7.55 3.12
N LYS A 11 -7.36 7.57 2.80
CA LYS A 11 -8.27 8.67 3.16
C LYS A 11 -8.37 8.85 4.68
N GLY A 12 -8.13 10.08 5.14
CA GLY A 12 -8.25 10.46 6.54
C GLY A 12 -7.16 9.91 7.46
N LYS A 13 -6.11 9.28 6.92
CA LYS A 13 -4.97 8.78 7.70
C LYS A 13 -3.73 9.62 7.46
N THR A 14 -2.80 9.58 8.41
CA THR A 14 -1.45 10.11 8.23
C THR A 14 -0.52 9.07 7.58
N PRO A 15 0.57 9.51 6.93
CA PRO A 15 1.61 8.61 6.44
C PRO A 15 2.18 7.70 7.53
N GLN A 16 2.32 8.19 8.77
CA GLN A 16 2.83 7.40 9.89
C GLN A 16 1.87 6.29 10.31
N GLU A 17 0.57 6.58 10.49
CA GLU A 17 -0.43 5.55 10.84
C GLU A 17 -0.55 4.49 9.75
N THR A 18 -0.47 4.91 8.49
CA THR A 18 -0.44 3.99 7.34
C THR A 18 0.81 3.10 7.41
N LYS A 19 1.99 3.67 7.67
CA LYS A 19 3.24 2.91 7.79
C LYS A 19 3.18 1.90 8.92
N GLU A 20 2.75 2.27 10.11
CA GLU A 20 2.61 1.33 11.24
C GLU A 20 1.67 0.17 10.91
N LYS A 21 0.58 0.46 10.20
CA LYS A 21 -0.38 -0.57 9.79
C LYS A 21 0.20 -1.50 8.72
N LEU A 22 1.01 -0.97 7.81
CA LEU A 22 1.75 -1.76 6.82
C LEU A 22 2.84 -2.60 7.49
N ASP A 23 3.57 -2.05 8.46
CA ASP A 23 4.61 -2.77 9.22
C ASP A 23 4.02 -3.92 10.02
N LYS A 24 2.88 -3.69 10.67
CA LYS A 24 2.17 -4.76 11.38
C LYS A 24 1.67 -5.87 10.46
N HIS A 25 1.29 -5.53 9.23
CA HIS A 25 0.73 -6.50 8.28
C HIS A 25 1.80 -7.23 7.45
N TYR A 26 2.90 -6.56 7.11
CA TYR A 26 3.88 -7.05 6.14
C TYR A 26 5.30 -7.19 6.71
N GLY A 27 5.56 -6.71 7.93
CA GLY A 27 6.85 -6.82 8.60
C GLY A 27 7.99 -6.28 7.74
N ASP A 28 9.02 -7.07 7.53
CA ASP A 28 10.21 -6.70 6.74
C ASP A 28 9.91 -6.43 5.26
N SER A 29 8.78 -6.94 4.75
CA SER A 29 8.35 -6.68 3.37
C SER A 29 7.56 -5.38 3.23
N ALA A 30 7.34 -4.65 4.33
CA ALA A 30 6.62 -3.40 4.30
C ALA A 30 7.40 -2.31 3.53
N PRO A 31 6.70 -1.47 2.75
CA PRO A 31 7.32 -0.36 2.04
C PRO A 31 7.95 0.61 3.03
N SER A 32 9.03 1.27 2.60
CA SER A 32 9.69 2.29 3.42
C SER A 32 8.74 3.46 3.72
N ILE A 33 8.96 4.17 4.83
CA ILE A 33 8.19 5.38 5.15
C ILE A 33 8.28 6.43 4.03
N ARG A 34 9.42 6.53 3.34
CA ARG A 34 9.62 7.41 2.17
C ARG A 34 8.66 7.07 1.03
N THR A 35 8.48 5.77 0.76
CA THR A 35 7.53 5.27 -0.25
C THR A 35 6.10 5.64 0.13
N VAL A 36 5.73 5.47 1.40
CA VAL A 36 4.41 5.86 1.91
C VAL A 36 4.16 7.37 1.75
N TYR A 37 5.14 8.21 2.07
CA TYR A 37 5.04 9.66 1.85
C TYR A 37 4.82 10.01 0.37
N LYS A 38 5.54 9.35 -0.53
CA LYS A 38 5.38 9.56 -1.98
C LYS A 38 3.95 9.19 -2.44
N TRP A 39 3.39 8.10 -1.93
CA TRP A 39 1.98 7.74 -2.20
C TRP A 39 1.01 8.81 -1.70
N PHE A 40 1.23 9.37 -0.50
CA PHE A 40 0.39 10.45 0.03
C PHE A 40 0.51 11.75 -0.78
N GLN A 41 1.69 12.07 -1.31
CA GLN A 41 1.86 13.21 -2.20
C GLN A 41 1.07 13.02 -3.50
N ASN A 42 1.17 11.85 -4.13
CA ASN A 42 0.42 11.51 -5.34
C ASN A 42 -1.10 11.44 -5.08
N PHE A 43 -1.50 10.93 -3.92
CA PHE A 43 -2.90 10.91 -3.45
C PHE A 43 -3.48 12.33 -3.31
N ARG A 44 -2.72 13.25 -2.71
CA ARG A 44 -3.15 14.64 -2.50
C ARG A 44 -3.17 15.47 -3.77
N SER A 45 -2.31 15.17 -4.74
CA SER A 45 -2.28 15.87 -6.02
C SER A 45 -3.40 15.43 -6.98
N GLY A 46 -4.26 14.48 -6.58
CA GLY A 46 -5.31 13.93 -7.45
C GLY A 46 -4.76 13.00 -8.55
N HIS A 47 -3.46 12.76 -8.58
CA HIS A 47 -2.81 11.80 -9.47
C HIS A 47 -2.71 10.45 -8.75
N ILE A 48 -3.85 9.80 -8.52
CA ILE A 48 -3.86 8.34 -8.31
C ILE A 48 -3.99 7.73 -9.70
N GLY A 49 -2.99 7.97 -10.53
CA GLY A 49 -2.84 7.25 -11.79
C GLY A 49 -2.29 5.88 -11.44
N THR A 50 -3.07 4.83 -11.65
CA THR A 50 -2.66 3.41 -11.61
C THR A 50 -1.45 3.09 -12.51
N SER A 51 -0.99 4.06 -13.30
CA SER A 51 0.19 4.04 -14.15
C SER A 51 1.51 4.32 -13.42
N ASP A 52 1.48 4.83 -12.17
CA ASP A 52 2.69 4.95 -11.38
C ASP A 52 3.17 3.52 -11.08
N ALA A 53 4.23 3.11 -11.77
CA ALA A 53 4.83 1.79 -11.64
C ALA A 53 5.12 1.44 -10.18
N ASP A 54 5.40 2.44 -9.34
CA ASP A 54 5.61 2.29 -7.89
C ASP A 54 4.33 1.89 -7.12
N VAL A 55 3.17 2.40 -7.52
CA VAL A 55 1.89 2.05 -6.89
C VAL A 55 1.42 0.68 -7.39
N LEU A 56 1.59 0.41 -8.69
CA LEU A 56 1.22 -0.88 -9.26
C LEU A 56 2.15 -1.99 -8.75
N ASP A 57 3.46 -1.77 -8.65
CA ASP A 57 4.42 -2.70 -8.05
C ASP A 57 4.10 -2.94 -6.57
N ALA A 58 3.76 -1.90 -5.82
CA ALA A 58 3.33 -2.06 -4.44
C ALA A 58 2.03 -2.86 -4.33
N LEU A 59 1.03 -2.58 -5.15
CA LEU A 59 -0.22 -3.35 -5.19
C LEU A 59 0.03 -4.80 -5.61
N LEU A 60 0.90 -5.05 -6.58
CA LEU A 60 1.29 -6.40 -7.01
C LEU A 60 2.00 -7.16 -5.90
N ARG A 61 2.95 -6.53 -5.19
CA ARG A 61 3.62 -7.13 -4.01
C ARG A 61 2.62 -7.44 -2.89
N LEU A 62 1.68 -6.54 -2.64
CA LEU A 62 0.61 -6.72 -1.64
C LEU A 62 -0.34 -7.87 -2.04
N LEU A 63 -0.68 -7.98 -3.33
CA LEU A 63 -1.55 -9.04 -3.85
C LEU A 63 -0.86 -10.41 -3.85
N LEU A 64 0.41 -10.48 -4.22
CA LEU A 64 1.23 -11.69 -4.16
C LEU A 64 1.36 -12.20 -2.72
N GLN A 65 1.63 -11.31 -1.75
CA GLN A 65 1.68 -11.65 -0.33
C GLN A 65 0.36 -12.22 0.19
N LYS A 66 -0.78 -11.58 -0.12
CA LYS A 66 -2.10 -12.11 0.29
C LYS A 66 -2.37 -13.49 -0.30
N SER A 67 -1.93 -13.75 -1.53
CA SER A 67 -2.05 -15.06 -2.18
C SER A 67 -1.20 -16.12 -1.47
N LEU A 68 0.05 -15.80 -1.10
CA LEU A 68 0.96 -16.70 -0.40
C LEU A 68 0.50 -17.02 1.03
N ILE A 69 0.06 -16.01 1.78
CA ILE A 69 -0.48 -16.21 3.14
C ILE A 69 -1.74 -17.09 3.09
N LYS A 70 -2.62 -16.87 2.09
CA LYS A 70 -3.83 -17.68 1.92
C LYS A 70 -3.53 -19.13 1.54
N SER A 71 -2.45 -19.40 0.80
CA SER A 71 -2.04 -20.77 0.46
C SER A 71 -1.25 -21.47 1.57
N MET A 72 -0.72 -20.75 2.55
CA MET A 72 0.00 -21.34 3.69
C MET A 72 -0.91 -21.70 4.87
N ILE A 73 -2.12 -21.15 4.92
CA ILE A 73 -3.08 -21.32 6.02
C ILE A 73 -4.18 -22.35 5.68
N TRP A 74 -4.19 -22.92 4.46
CA TRP A 74 -5.11 -23.97 4.04
C TRP A 74 -4.39 -25.24 3.65
#